data_AF-A0A7W8VTT1-F1
#
_entry.id   AF-A0A7W8VTT1-F1
#
_cell.length_a   1.000
_cell.length_b   1.000
_cell.length_c   1.000
_cell.angle_alpha   90.00
_cell.angle_beta   90.00
_cell.angle_gamma   90.00
#
_symmetry.space_group_name_H-M   'P 1'
#
loop_
_entity.id
_entity.type
_entity.pdbx_description
1 polymer ?
#
loop_
_entity_poly.entity_id
_entity_poly.type
_entity_poly.pdbx_seq_one_letter_code
_entity_poly.pdbx_strand_id
1 'polypeptide(L)'
;MYLNAIGTFMPRPPDPARLEAIKAIRELIAEHGDVDGPRLARLRFPNVPAPTWYRWVSTTREEDRNLVEEAAAAIPHPARPPLPVTDEGRIATRRAIDFYRELEEMVEDARLLADYAVTMNDDGTRRIKNPQMLALSHRMRATNMTIALKHSEMVWNVERLEQMHDAITRAILQADSETAKRVFAALKDVHDRWSL
;
A
#
# COMPACT_ATOMS: atom_id res chain seq x y z
N MET A 1 -40.93 45.62 14.40
CA MET A 1 -39.53 45.31 14.00
C MET A 1 -38.95 44.39 15.07
N TYR A 2 -39.12 43.07 14.90
CA TYR A 2 -38.63 42.06 15.86
C TYR A 2 -37.25 41.59 15.39
N LEU A 3 -36.21 41.89 16.17
CA LEU A 3 -34.85 41.42 15.92
C LEU A 3 -34.70 39.99 16.45
N ASN A 4 -34.48 39.06 15.53
CA ASN A 4 -34.16 37.65 15.78
C ASN A 4 -32.89 37.53 16.63
N ALA A 5 -33.00 36.83 17.77
CA ALA A 5 -31.85 36.38 18.54
C ALA A 5 -31.09 35.33 17.73
N ILE A 6 -29.96 35.71 17.15
CA ILE A 6 -29.00 34.81 16.55
C ILE A 6 -28.33 34.04 17.70
N GLY A 7 -28.78 32.81 17.94
CA GLY A 7 -28.15 31.88 18.86
C GLY A 7 -26.68 31.69 18.46
N THR A 8 -25.79 32.14 19.34
CA THR A 8 -24.35 32.05 19.18
C THR A 8 -23.97 30.57 19.21
N PHE A 9 -23.60 30.00 18.06
CA PHE A 9 -23.08 28.64 17.98
C PHE A 9 -21.68 28.61 18.59
N MET A 10 -21.59 28.40 19.90
CA MET A 10 -20.30 28.05 20.52
C MET A 10 -19.97 26.60 20.11
N PRO A 11 -18.83 26.35 19.44
CA PRO A 11 -18.39 24.99 19.19
C PRO A 11 -18.18 24.29 20.54
N ARG A 12 -18.92 23.21 20.76
CA ARG A 12 -18.79 22.39 21.98
C ARG A 12 -17.32 21.98 22.14
N PRO A 13 -16.70 22.20 23.31
CA PRO A 13 -15.32 21.79 23.53
C PRO A 13 -15.18 20.29 23.25
N PRO A 14 -14.06 19.86 22.62
CA PRO A 14 -13.84 18.46 22.33
C PRO A 14 -13.90 17.65 23.63
N ASP A 15 -14.71 16.60 23.61
CA ASP A 15 -14.83 15.70 24.77
C ASP A 15 -13.43 15.13 25.09
N PRO A 16 -12.94 15.27 26.34
CA PRO A 16 -11.61 14.81 26.70
C PRO A 16 -11.41 13.32 26.44
N ALA A 17 -12.49 12.52 26.48
CA ALA A 17 -12.44 11.09 26.20
C ALA A 17 -12.42 10.75 24.70
N ARG A 18 -12.62 11.73 23.80
CA ARG A 18 -12.78 11.47 22.35
C ARG A 18 -11.56 10.79 21.73
N LEU A 19 -10.36 11.28 22.03
CA LEU A 19 -9.13 10.73 21.44
C LEU A 19 -8.88 9.29 21.91
N GLU A 20 -9.09 9.03 23.20
CA GLU A 20 -8.95 7.70 23.78
C GLU A 20 -10.02 6.73 23.25
N ALA A 21 -11.25 7.21 23.09
CA ALA A 21 -12.34 6.44 22.49
C ALA A 21 -12.06 6.08 21.04
N ILE A 22 -11.61 7.03 20.20
CA ILE A 22 -11.26 6.76 18.80
C ILE A 22 -10.14 5.71 18.72
N LYS A 23 -9.11 5.84 19.56
CA LYS A 23 -8.02 4.86 19.64
C LYS A 23 -8.53 3.46 20.00
N ALA A 24 -9.35 3.36 21.06
CA ALA A 24 -9.92 2.10 21.50
C ALA A 24 -10.87 1.47 20.45
N ILE A 25 -11.64 2.29 19.73
CA ILE A 25 -12.50 1.84 18.63
C ILE A 25 -11.64 1.21 17.53
N ARG A 26 -10.57 1.87 17.09
CA ARG A 26 -9.66 1.33 16.05
C ARG A 26 -9.01 0.02 16.47
N GLU A 27 -8.45 -0.01 17.68
CA GLU A 27 -7.80 -1.21 18.23
C GLU A 27 -8.76 -2.42 18.27
N LEU A 28 -9.98 -2.21 18.78
CA LEU A 28 -10.94 -3.31 18.96
C LEU A 28 -11.66 -3.69 17.66
N ILE A 29 -11.81 -2.77 16.70
CA ILE A 29 -12.24 -3.12 15.34
C ILE A 29 -11.19 -4.01 14.67
N ALA A 30 -9.90 -3.69 14.82
CA ALA A 30 -8.82 -4.50 14.26
C ALA A 30 -8.75 -5.91 14.85
N GLU A 31 -9.02 -6.05 16.16
CA GLU A 31 -8.94 -7.33 16.87
C GLU A 31 -10.21 -8.20 16.76
N HIS A 32 -11.39 -7.58 16.77
CA HIS A 32 -12.68 -8.28 16.89
C HIS A 32 -13.66 -7.99 15.76
N GLY A 33 -13.24 -7.24 14.75
CA GLY A 33 -14.06 -6.89 13.60
C GLY A 33 -15.07 -5.76 13.86
N ASP A 34 -15.75 -5.35 12.80
CA ASP A 34 -16.51 -4.09 12.76
C ASP A 34 -17.80 -4.11 13.59
N VAL A 35 -18.28 -5.28 14.00
CA VAL A 35 -19.51 -5.42 14.79
C VAL A 35 -19.19 -5.53 16.29
N ASP A 36 -18.29 -6.44 16.67
CA ASP A 36 -17.96 -6.68 18.07
C ASP A 36 -16.94 -5.67 18.62
N GLY A 37 -16.05 -5.14 17.79
CA GLY A 37 -15.05 -4.15 18.20
C GLY A 37 -15.65 -2.90 18.86
N PRO A 38 -16.58 -2.17 18.20
CA PRO A 38 -17.23 -1.00 18.79
C PRO A 38 -18.07 -1.33 20.03
N ARG A 39 -18.64 -2.55 20.10
CA ARG A 39 -19.41 -3.01 21.25
C ARG A 39 -18.52 -3.23 22.47
N LEU A 40 -17.35 -3.85 22.27
CA LEU A 40 -16.34 -4.04 23.31
C LEU A 40 -15.71 -2.71 23.74
N ALA A 41 -15.45 -1.81 22.77
CA ALA A 41 -14.92 -0.48 23.05
C ALA A 41 -15.91 0.33 23.92
N ARG A 42 -17.22 0.21 23.66
CA ARG A 42 -18.27 0.91 24.42
C ARG A 42 -18.24 0.60 25.92
N LEU A 43 -17.80 -0.59 26.32
CA LEU A 43 -17.70 -1.00 27.72
C LEU A 43 -16.69 -0.14 28.50
N ARG A 44 -15.67 0.39 27.82
CA ARG A 44 -14.64 1.26 28.43
C ARG A 44 -15.09 2.71 28.60
N PHE A 45 -16.18 3.11 27.94
CA PHE A 45 -16.68 4.49 27.94
C PHE A 45 -18.15 4.60 28.37
N PRO A 46 -18.57 4.05 29.54
CA PRO A 46 -19.97 4.01 29.97
C PRO A 46 -20.63 5.40 29.97
N ASN A 47 -19.87 6.43 30.35
CA ASN A 47 -20.32 7.80 30.54
C ASN A 47 -20.55 8.60 29.24
N VAL A 48 -20.15 8.06 28.07
CA VAL A 48 -20.34 8.75 26.79
C VAL A 48 -21.78 8.53 26.30
N PRO A 49 -22.57 9.59 26.00
CA PRO A 49 -23.91 9.44 25.47
C PRO A 49 -23.93 8.60 24.19
N ALA A 50 -24.92 7.72 24.04
CA ALA A 50 -25.03 6.82 22.89
C ALA A 50 -24.99 7.56 21.52
N PRO A 51 -25.66 8.71 21.32
CA PRO A 51 -25.58 9.44 20.05
C PRO A 51 -24.15 9.93 19.73
N THR A 52 -23.42 10.38 20.76
CA THR A 52 -22.02 10.81 20.64
C THR A 52 -21.12 9.63 20.28
N TRP A 53 -21.33 8.48 20.93
CA TRP A 53 -20.60 7.25 20.66
C TRP A 53 -20.76 6.78 19.22
N TYR A 54 -22.01 6.63 18.74
CA TYR A 54 -22.27 6.18 17.37
C TYR A 54 -21.72 7.15 16.33
N ARG A 55 -21.76 8.46 16.61
CA ARG A 55 -21.12 9.46 15.76
C ARG A 55 -19.61 9.23 15.67
N TRP A 56 -18.94 9.00 16.79
CA TRP A 56 -17.49 8.73 16.78
C TRP A 56 -17.14 7.45 16.02
N VAL A 57 -17.88 6.36 16.24
CA VAL A 57 -17.70 5.11 15.49
C VAL A 57 -17.86 5.35 13.99
N SER A 58 -18.91 6.07 13.57
CA SER A 58 -19.14 6.41 12.16
C SER A 58 -18.00 7.24 11.57
N THR A 59 -17.57 8.28 12.27
CA THR A 59 -16.47 9.15 11.83
C THR A 59 -15.16 8.38 11.72
N THR A 60 -14.85 7.52 12.69
CA THR A 60 -13.63 6.69 12.64
C THR A 60 -13.63 5.73 11.45
N ARG A 61 -14.78 5.09 11.15
CA ARG A 61 -14.91 4.21 9.97
C ARG A 61 -14.71 4.97 8.65
N GLU A 62 -15.26 6.17 8.57
CA GLU A 62 -15.15 7.02 7.39
C GLU A 62 -13.71 7.49 7.19
N GLU A 63 -13.06 7.97 8.26
CA GLU A 63 -11.64 8.34 8.24
C GLU A 63 -10.75 7.15 7.83
N ASP A 64 -10.96 5.98 8.42
CA ASP A 64 -10.15 4.79 8.12
C ASP A 64 -10.37 4.30 6.68
N ARG A 65 -11.61 4.36 6.17
CA ARG A 65 -11.90 4.05 4.76
C ARG A 65 -11.20 5.03 3.82
N ASN A 66 -11.27 6.33 4.11
CA ASN A 66 -10.61 7.35 3.32
C ASN A 66 -9.10 7.17 3.32
N LEU A 67 -8.50 6.80 4.45
CA LEU A 67 -7.07 6.47 4.54
C LEU A 67 -6.70 5.23 3.71
N VAL A 68 -7.56 4.20 3.71
CA VAL A 68 -7.36 3.02 2.87
C VAL A 68 -7.48 3.36 1.38
N GLU A 69 -8.46 4.18 0.99
CA GLU A 69 -8.65 4.63 -0.39
C GLU A 69 -7.50 5.54 -0.85
N GLU A 70 -7.04 6.46 -0.02
CA GLU A 70 -5.89 7.32 -0.28
C GLU A 70 -4.60 6.50 -0.40
N ALA A 71 -4.38 5.54 0.51
CA ALA A 71 -3.27 4.61 0.42
C ALA A 71 -3.34 3.75 -0.85
N ALA A 72 -4.53 3.26 -1.22
CA ALA A 72 -4.74 2.48 -2.44
C ALA A 72 -4.47 3.30 -3.71
N ALA A 73 -4.88 4.58 -3.72
CA ALA A 73 -4.62 5.51 -4.83
C ALA A 73 -3.14 5.91 -4.93
N ALA A 74 -2.44 5.98 -3.79
CA ALA A 74 -1.02 6.30 -3.72
C ALA A 74 -0.10 5.10 -4.05
N ILE A 75 -0.64 3.87 -4.07
CA ILE A 75 0.07 2.70 -4.59
C ILE A 75 0.00 2.77 -6.12
N PRO A 76 1.11 3.10 -6.83
CA PRO A 76 1.11 3.04 -8.28
C PRO A 76 0.73 1.62 -8.70
N HIS A 77 -0.44 1.47 -9.30
CA HIS A 77 -0.84 0.21 -9.91
C HIS A 77 0.05 0.06 -11.14
N PRO A 78 0.97 -0.93 -11.18
CA PRO A 78 1.66 -1.19 -12.42
C PRO A 78 0.57 -1.53 -13.45
N ALA A 79 0.44 -0.71 -14.50
CA ALA A 79 -0.31 -1.11 -15.67
C ALA A 79 0.19 -2.51 -16.01
N ARG A 80 -0.71 -3.50 -15.98
CA ARG A 80 -0.35 -4.90 -16.21
C ARG A 80 0.49 -4.91 -17.48
N PRO A 81 1.80 -5.25 -17.43
CA PRO A 81 2.57 -5.33 -18.65
C PRO A 81 1.86 -6.37 -19.52
N PRO A 82 1.62 -6.08 -20.81
CA PRO A 82 0.97 -7.04 -21.69
C PRO A 82 1.75 -8.35 -21.56
N LEU A 83 1.08 -9.41 -21.11
CA LEU A 83 1.72 -10.72 -21.01
C LEU A 83 2.19 -11.08 -22.41
N PRO A 84 3.51 -11.22 -22.63
CA PRO A 84 3.98 -11.57 -23.95
C PRO A 84 3.48 -12.97 -24.30
N VAL A 85 2.60 -13.01 -25.31
CA VAL A 85 1.93 -14.24 -25.77
C VAL A 85 2.93 -15.17 -26.48
N THR A 86 4.11 -14.67 -26.86
CA THR A 86 5.17 -15.39 -27.57
C THR A 86 6.45 -15.50 -26.74
N ASP A 87 7.26 -16.54 -26.99
CA ASP A 87 8.59 -16.70 -26.34
C ASP A 87 9.53 -15.54 -26.64
N GLU A 88 9.46 -14.97 -27.84
CA GLU A 88 10.21 -13.76 -28.21
C GLU A 88 9.74 -12.53 -27.43
N GLY A 89 8.43 -12.40 -27.18
CA GLY A 89 7.90 -11.38 -26.30
C GLY A 89 8.37 -11.57 -24.85
N ARG A 90 8.44 -12.81 -24.34
CA ARG A 90 8.94 -13.12 -22.99
C ARG A 90 10.41 -12.71 -22.86
N ILE A 91 11.21 -12.98 -23.88
CA ILE A 91 12.63 -12.61 -23.94
C ILE A 91 12.78 -11.08 -24.07
N ALA A 92 11.95 -10.41 -24.87
CA ALA A 92 11.96 -8.95 -25.02
C ALA A 92 11.52 -8.23 -23.74
N THR A 93 10.49 -8.71 -23.05
CA THR A 93 10.05 -8.18 -21.74
C THR A 93 11.10 -8.43 -20.67
N ARG A 94 11.76 -9.61 -20.64
CA ARG A 94 12.89 -9.85 -19.75
C ARG A 94 14.10 -8.95 -20.03
N ARG A 95 14.37 -8.63 -21.30
CA ARG A 95 15.42 -7.67 -21.70
C ARG A 95 15.04 -6.23 -21.40
N ALA A 96 13.75 -5.89 -21.46
CA ALA A 96 13.23 -4.57 -21.10
C ALA A 96 13.16 -4.34 -19.59
N ILE A 97 13.15 -5.42 -18.79
CA ILE A 97 13.24 -5.39 -17.33
C ILE A 97 14.62 -5.89 -16.93
N ASP A 98 15.68 -5.20 -17.35
CA ASP A 98 16.98 -5.37 -16.69
C ASP A 98 17.00 -4.54 -15.39
N PHE A 99 15.99 -4.78 -14.55
CA PHE A 99 15.72 -3.98 -13.36
C PHE A 99 16.94 -3.87 -12.45
N TYR A 100 17.69 -4.97 -12.31
CA TYR A 100 18.88 -5.00 -11.47
C TYR A 100 20.04 -4.18 -12.05
N ARG A 101 20.24 -4.20 -13.38
CA ARG A 101 21.24 -3.33 -14.01
C ARG A 101 20.87 -1.86 -13.85
N GLU A 102 19.63 -1.48 -14.15
CA GLU A 102 19.19 -0.08 -14.01
C GLU A 102 19.25 0.38 -12.55
N LEU A 103 18.89 -0.48 -11.60
CA LEU A 103 19.02 -0.19 -10.16
C LEU A 103 20.48 -0.02 -9.74
N GLU A 104 21.40 -0.83 -10.27
CA GLU A 104 22.83 -0.72 -10.02
C GLU A 104 23.39 0.61 -10.51
N GLU A 105 23.03 1.02 -11.74
CA GLU A 105 23.38 2.33 -12.28
C GLU A 105 22.86 3.48 -11.40
N MET A 106 21.59 3.42 -10.98
CA MET A 106 21.01 4.42 -10.07
C MET A 106 21.70 4.47 -8.70
N VAL A 107 22.19 3.33 -8.20
CA VAL A 107 22.94 3.25 -6.95
C VAL A 107 24.33 3.86 -7.11
N GLU A 108 25.01 3.62 -8.24
CA GLU A 108 26.29 4.23 -8.56
C GLU A 108 26.18 5.75 -8.70
N ASP A 109 25.15 6.27 -9.36
CA ASP A 109 24.92 7.72 -9.46
C ASP A 109 24.73 8.37 -8.08
N ALA A 110 24.01 7.70 -7.18
CA ALA A 110 23.83 8.19 -5.83
C ALA A 110 25.13 8.12 -5.00
N ARG A 111 26.01 7.15 -5.26
CA ARG A 111 27.35 7.07 -4.65
C ARG A 111 28.24 8.20 -5.16
N LEU A 112 28.27 8.42 -6.47
CA LEU A 112 29.03 9.50 -7.10
C LEU A 112 28.67 10.87 -6.48
N LEU A 113 27.37 11.10 -6.26
CA LEU A 113 26.89 12.33 -5.62
C LEU A 113 27.32 12.43 -4.14
N ALA A 114 27.34 11.31 -3.42
CA ALA A 114 27.80 11.26 -2.03
C ALA A 114 29.30 11.54 -1.93
N ASP A 115 30.09 10.97 -2.85
CA ASP A 115 31.54 11.18 -2.92
C ASP A 115 31.88 12.63 -3.27
N TYR A 116 31.12 13.24 -4.19
CA TYR A 116 31.24 14.68 -4.49
C TYR A 116 30.94 15.56 -3.26
N ALA A 117 30.01 15.14 -2.41
CA ALA A 117 29.56 15.90 -1.25
C ALA A 117 30.54 15.83 -0.06
N VAL A 118 31.51 14.92 -0.10
CA VAL A 118 32.47 14.65 0.98
C VAL A 118 33.90 14.91 0.48
N THR A 119 34.80 15.26 1.39
CA THR A 119 36.23 15.32 1.11
C THR A 119 36.96 14.52 2.19
N MET A 120 37.98 13.77 1.79
CA MET A 120 38.84 13.05 2.72
C MET A 120 39.93 14.01 3.21
N ASN A 121 40.07 14.13 4.52
CA ASN A 121 41.19 14.80 5.13
C ASN A 121 42.43 13.88 5.12
N ASP A 122 43.62 14.45 5.30
CA ASP A 122 44.89 13.70 5.31
C ASP A 122 44.99 12.69 6.47
N ASP A 123 44.19 12.87 7.52
CA ASP A 123 44.03 11.96 8.66
C ASP A 123 43.04 10.80 8.40
N GLY A 124 42.49 10.71 7.18
CA GLY A 124 41.49 9.72 6.78
C GLY A 124 40.07 10.02 7.26
N THR A 125 39.83 11.16 7.94
CA THR A 125 38.49 11.55 8.38
C THR A 125 37.68 12.15 7.22
N ARG A 126 36.37 11.87 7.22
CA ARG A 126 35.44 12.42 6.23
C ARG A 126 34.94 13.79 6.67
N ARG A 127 35.18 14.81 5.86
CA ARG A 127 34.61 16.15 6.03
C ARG A 127 33.50 16.38 5.01
N ILE A 128 32.34 16.81 5.48
CA ILE A 128 31.22 17.18 4.61
C ILE A 128 31.54 18.54 3.96
N LYS A 129 31.65 18.55 2.63
CA LYS A 129 31.86 19.77 1.83
C LYS A 129 30.52 20.39 1.41
N ASN A 130 29.56 19.55 1.03
CA ASN A 130 28.23 20.00 0.61
C ASN A 130 27.12 19.18 1.30
N PRO A 131 26.58 19.67 2.44
CA PRO A 131 25.54 18.97 3.18
C PRO A 131 24.25 18.73 2.37
N GLN A 132 23.90 19.64 1.47
CA GLN A 132 22.68 19.52 0.65
C GLN A 132 22.80 18.38 -0.36
N MET A 133 23.95 18.25 -1.04
CA MET A 133 24.19 17.15 -1.97
C MET A 133 24.32 15.81 -1.25
N LEU A 134 24.91 15.79 -0.06
CA LEU A 134 24.94 14.59 0.77
C LEU A 134 23.53 14.15 1.16
N ALA A 135 22.69 15.06 1.62
CA ALA A 135 21.29 14.77 1.95
C ALA A 135 20.49 14.29 0.72
N LEU A 136 20.73 14.88 -0.46
CA LEU A 136 20.11 14.46 -1.71
C LEU A 136 20.54 13.03 -2.09
N SER A 137 21.84 12.70 -1.99
CA SER A 137 22.34 11.34 -2.25
C SER A 137 21.69 10.29 -1.34
N HIS A 138 21.49 10.62 -0.06
CA HIS A 138 20.79 9.74 0.86
C HIS A 138 19.32 9.56 0.51
N ARG A 139 18.65 10.63 0.07
CA ARG A 139 17.26 10.54 -0.40
C ARG A 139 17.15 9.67 -1.65
N MET A 140 18.04 9.84 -2.62
CA MET A 140 18.09 9.00 -3.82
C MET A 140 18.28 7.53 -3.45
N ARG A 141 19.23 7.22 -2.55
CA ARG A 141 19.42 5.85 -2.06
C ARG A 141 18.18 5.27 -1.38
N ALA A 142 17.48 6.05 -0.56
CA ALA A 142 16.24 5.62 0.08
C ALA A 142 15.14 5.31 -0.95
N THR A 143 15.01 6.13 -1.99
CA THR A 143 14.11 5.88 -3.12
C THR A 143 14.48 4.59 -3.85
N ASN A 144 15.76 4.40 -4.20
CA ASN A 144 16.24 3.20 -4.88
C ASN A 144 15.94 1.93 -4.05
N MET A 145 16.16 1.97 -2.74
CA MET A 145 15.83 0.86 -1.83
C MET A 145 14.33 0.57 -1.79
N THR A 146 13.49 1.61 -1.79
CA THR A 146 12.03 1.46 -1.82
C THR A 146 11.56 0.80 -3.12
N ILE A 147 12.14 1.22 -4.25
CA ILE A 147 11.85 0.63 -5.56
C ILE A 147 12.27 -0.86 -5.58
N ALA A 148 13.46 -1.18 -5.07
CA ALA A 148 13.94 -2.56 -4.95
C ALA A 148 13.02 -3.45 -4.11
N LEU A 149 12.56 -2.95 -2.96
CA LEU A 149 11.61 -3.66 -2.10
C LEU A 149 10.28 -3.94 -2.80
N LYS A 150 9.71 -2.92 -3.47
CA LYS A 150 8.46 -3.08 -4.23
C LYS A 150 8.60 -4.09 -5.37
N HIS A 151 9.74 -4.08 -6.07
CA HIS A 151 10.03 -5.06 -7.11
C HIS A 151 10.14 -6.48 -6.51
N SER A 152 10.84 -6.65 -5.38
CA SER A 152 10.93 -7.93 -4.69
C SER A 152 9.56 -8.46 -4.24
N GLU A 153 8.70 -7.58 -3.71
CA GLU A 153 7.35 -7.94 -3.31
C GLU A 153 6.50 -8.35 -4.52
N MET A 154 6.61 -7.63 -5.64
CA MET A 154 5.93 -7.98 -6.89
C MET A 154 6.39 -9.34 -7.41
N VAL A 155 7.69 -9.62 -7.44
CA VAL A 155 8.24 -10.91 -7.87
C VAL A 155 7.71 -12.04 -6.98
N TRP A 156 7.74 -11.85 -5.65
CA TRP A 156 7.21 -12.81 -4.69
C TRP A 156 5.71 -13.08 -4.86
N ASN A 157 4.93 -12.01 -5.10
CA ASN A 157 3.49 -12.13 -5.32
C ASN A 157 3.17 -12.83 -6.65
N VAL A 158 3.94 -12.58 -7.71
CA VAL A 158 3.80 -13.28 -8.99
C VAL A 158 4.09 -14.76 -8.84
N GLU A 159 5.20 -15.12 -8.18
CA GLU A 159 5.56 -16.53 -7.96
C GLU A 159 4.47 -17.26 -7.16
N ARG A 160 3.96 -16.64 -6.09
CA ARG A 160 2.86 -17.20 -5.29
C ARG A 160 1.57 -17.36 -6.10
N LEU A 161 1.28 -16.39 -6.98
CA LEU A 161 0.12 -16.43 -7.85
C LEU A 161 0.25 -17.55 -8.89
N GLU A 162 1.45 -17.75 -9.46
CA GLU A 162 1.74 -18.89 -10.35
C GLU A 162 1.56 -20.23 -9.62
N GLN A 163 2.14 -20.37 -8.43
CA GLN A 163 1.98 -21.59 -7.61
C GLN A 163 0.51 -21.88 -7.29
N MET A 164 -0.29 -20.85 -6.99
CA MET A 164 -1.72 -21.00 -6.76
C MET A 164 -2.45 -21.46 -8.02
N HIS A 165 -2.19 -20.85 -9.18
CA HIS A 165 -2.79 -21.26 -10.44
C HIS A 165 -2.41 -22.69 -10.82
N ASP A 166 -1.16 -23.09 -10.60
CA ASP A 166 -0.68 -24.45 -10.83
C ASP A 166 -1.36 -25.46 -9.90
N ALA A 167 -1.56 -25.10 -8.64
CA ALA A 167 -2.27 -25.95 -7.68
C ALA A 167 -3.74 -26.13 -8.09
N ILE A 168 -4.42 -25.04 -8.48
CA ILE A 168 -5.82 -25.08 -8.94
C ILE A 168 -5.94 -25.91 -10.22
N THR A 169 -5.06 -25.67 -11.19
CA THR A 169 -5.02 -26.40 -12.47
C THR A 169 -4.84 -27.89 -12.24
N ARG A 170 -3.88 -28.28 -11.39
CA ARG A 170 -3.66 -29.69 -11.03
C ARG A 170 -4.88 -30.30 -10.35
N ALA A 171 -5.48 -29.61 -9.38
CA ALA A 171 -6.66 -30.11 -8.68
C ALA A 171 -7.85 -30.34 -9.62
N ILE A 172 -8.08 -29.41 -10.56
CA ILE A 172 -9.15 -29.52 -11.55
C ILE A 172 -8.91 -30.69 -12.50
N LEU A 173 -7.67 -30.83 -13.01
CA LEU A 173 -7.30 -31.94 -13.89
C LEU A 173 -7.40 -33.31 -13.20
N GLN A 174 -7.18 -33.38 -11.89
CA GLN A 174 -7.31 -34.60 -11.10
C GLN A 174 -8.77 -34.99 -10.81
N ALA A 175 -9.70 -34.03 -10.78
CA ALA A 175 -11.09 -34.29 -10.43
C ALA A 175 -11.89 -34.95 -11.57
N ASP A 176 -11.93 -34.31 -12.75
CA ASP A 176 -12.65 -34.81 -13.92
C ASP A 176 -12.27 -34.02 -15.19
N SER A 177 -11.98 -34.72 -16.29
CA SER A 177 -11.48 -34.09 -17.53
C SER A 177 -12.53 -33.22 -18.24
N GLU A 178 -13.82 -33.56 -18.15
CA GLU A 178 -14.90 -32.77 -18.76
C GLU A 178 -15.18 -31.49 -17.97
N THR A 179 -15.08 -31.56 -16.65
CA THR A 179 -15.14 -30.41 -15.77
C THR A 179 -13.94 -29.48 -15.99
N ALA A 180 -12.74 -30.03 -16.17
CA ALA A 180 -11.55 -29.25 -16.51
C ALA A 180 -11.71 -28.47 -17.82
N LYS A 181 -12.19 -29.11 -18.90
CA LYS A 181 -12.45 -28.46 -20.19
C LYS A 181 -13.43 -27.29 -20.05
N ARG A 182 -14.52 -27.47 -19.31
CA ARG A 182 -15.52 -26.42 -19.06
C ARG A 182 -14.95 -25.23 -18.29
N VAL A 183 -14.14 -25.49 -17.27
CA VAL A 183 -13.50 -24.43 -16.48
C VAL A 183 -12.47 -23.65 -17.32
N PHE A 184 -11.62 -24.33 -18.10
CA PHE A 184 -10.66 -23.64 -18.97
C PHE A 184 -11.33 -22.85 -20.09
N ALA A 185 -12.42 -23.35 -20.67
CA ALA A 185 -13.22 -22.60 -21.65
C ALA A 185 -13.80 -21.31 -21.03
N ALA A 186 -14.38 -21.40 -19.83
CA ALA A 186 -14.90 -20.22 -19.12
C ALA A 186 -13.80 -19.22 -18.76
N LEU A 187 -12.61 -19.69 -18.34
CA LEU A 187 -11.45 -18.83 -18.06
C LEU A 187 -10.98 -18.10 -19.32
N LYS A 188 -10.96 -18.78 -20.47
CA LYS A 188 -10.62 -18.18 -21.77
C LYS A 188 -11.61 -17.07 -22.13
N ASP A 189 -12.92 -17.30 -21.97
CA ASP A 189 -13.94 -16.27 -22.25
C ASP A 189 -13.82 -15.04 -21.34
N VAL A 190 -13.44 -15.21 -20.08
CA VAL A 190 -13.14 -14.08 -19.18
C VAL A 190 -11.89 -13.34 -19.65
N HIS A 191 -10.83 -14.07 -20.01
CA HIS A 191 -9.60 -13.47 -20.50
C HIS A 191 -9.81 -12.65 -21.77
N ASP A 192 -10.57 -13.18 -22.73
CA ASP A 192 -10.85 -12.51 -24.00
C ASP A 192 -11.68 -11.22 -23.79
N ARG A 193 -12.57 -11.19 -22.79
CA ARG A 193 -13.34 -9.99 -22.41
C ARG A 193 -12.51 -8.90 -21.73
N TRP A 194 -11.48 -9.26 -20.99
CA TRP A 194 -10.61 -8.31 -20.29
C TRP A 194 -9.44 -7.82 -21.15
N SER A 195 -9.27 -8.38 -22.35
CA SER A 195 -8.21 -8.03 -23.30
C SER A 195 -8.68 -7.05 -24.39
N LEU A 196 -9.90 -6.51 -24.28
CA LEU A 196 -10.49 -5.43 -25.08
C LEU A 196 -10.43 -4.11 -24.31
#